data_AF-F5AHT1-F1
#
_entry.id   AF-F5AHT1-F1
#
_cell.length_a   1.000
_cell.length_b   1.000
_cell.length_c   1.000
_cell.angle_alpha   90.00
_cell.angle_beta   90.00
_cell.angle_gamma   90.00
#
_symmetry.space_group_name_H-M   'P 1'
#
loop_
_entity.id
_entity.type
_entity.pdbx_description
1 polymer ?
#
loop_
_entity_poly.entity_id
_entity_poly.type
_entity_poly.pdbx_seq_one_letter_code
_entity_poly.pdbx_strand_id
1 'polypeptide(L)'
;ISGLTSQATRELNFPVDERGTLKSVVEYFRETYGFSIQHVQWPCLQVGNTQRPNYLPMEVCKIVEGQRYSKRLNERQITALLKVTCQRPQEREGDILKTVRHNAYGQDPYAKEFG
;
A
#
# COMPACT_ATOMS: atom_id res chain seq x y z
N ILE A 1 3.91 2.96 -7.77
CA ILE A 1 2.83 3.81 -8.32
C ILE A 1 3.50 5.09 -8.79
N SER A 2 3.39 5.43 -10.07
CA SER A 2 3.99 6.66 -10.63
C SER A 2 3.11 7.88 -10.37
N GLY A 3 1.80 7.69 -10.28
CA GLY A 3 0.85 8.75 -9.94
C GLY A 3 -0.60 8.31 -10.05
N LEU A 4 -1.49 9.30 -9.97
CA LEU A 4 -2.91 9.15 -10.30
C LEU A 4 -3.16 9.69 -11.70
N THR A 5 -4.12 9.11 -12.42
CA THR A 5 -4.57 9.66 -13.71
C THR A 5 -5.29 10.99 -13.51
N SER A 6 -5.16 11.90 -14.48
CA SER A 6 -5.91 13.16 -14.51
C SER A 6 -7.38 12.97 -14.90
N GLN A 7 -7.67 11.92 -15.66
CA GLN A 7 -9.00 11.56 -16.15
C GLN A 7 -9.64 10.47 -15.29
N ALA A 8 -10.98 10.41 -15.36
CA ALA A 8 -11.78 9.38 -14.71
C ALA A 8 -11.65 8.01 -15.38
N THR A 9 -11.83 6.93 -14.62
CA THR A 9 -11.69 5.54 -15.09
C THR A 9 -12.52 5.25 -16.35
N ARG A 10 -13.74 5.80 -16.46
CA ARG A 10 -14.61 5.65 -17.65
C ARG A 10 -14.02 6.22 -18.95
N GLU A 11 -13.14 7.21 -18.87
CA GLU A 11 -12.55 7.91 -20.01
C GLU A 11 -11.17 7.35 -20.38
N LEU A 12 -10.64 6.42 -19.58
CA LEU A 12 -9.33 5.84 -19.79
C LEU A 12 -9.38 4.68 -20.78
N ASN A 13 -8.54 4.78 -21.81
CA ASN A 13 -8.28 3.73 -22.79
C ASN A 13 -6.80 3.34 -22.76
N PHE A 14 -6.51 2.08 -23.04
CA PHE A 14 -5.15 1.59 -23.16
C PHE A 14 -5.03 0.58 -24.31
N PRO A 15 -3.85 0.45 -24.93
CA PRO A 15 -3.61 -0.55 -25.95
C PRO A 15 -3.56 -1.95 -25.32
N VAL A 16 -4.45 -2.84 -25.75
CA VAL A 16 -4.54 -4.21 -25.22
C VAL A 16 -3.57 -5.17 -25.92
N ASP A 17 -3.22 -4.89 -27.18
CA ASP A 17 -2.36 -5.72 -28.02
C ASP A 17 -1.25 -4.90 -28.70
N GLU A 18 -0.29 -5.60 -29.33
CA GLU A 18 0.78 -4.97 -30.11
C GLU A 18 0.27 -4.33 -31.42
N ARG A 19 -0.98 -4.63 -31.80
CA ARG A 19 -1.65 -4.03 -32.97
C ARG A 19 -2.23 -2.65 -32.66
N GLY A 20 -2.21 -2.23 -31.40
CA GLY A 20 -2.67 -0.93 -30.94
C GLY A 20 -4.19 -0.85 -30.74
N THR A 21 -4.88 -1.98 -30.61
CA THR A 21 -6.31 -2.01 -30.31
C THR A 21 -6.55 -1.38 -28.95
N LEU A 22 -7.19 -0.21 -28.95
CA LEU A 22 -7.56 0.51 -27.73
C LEU A 22 -8.80 -0.12 -27.10
N LYS A 23 -8.78 -0.28 -25.78
CA LYS A 23 -9.94 -0.71 -25.00
C LYS A 23 -10.08 0.15 -23.75
N SER A 24 -11.33 0.36 -23.33
CA SER A 24 -11.60 1.04 -22.07
C SER A 24 -11.15 0.17 -20.89
N VAL A 25 -10.62 0.81 -19.85
CA VAL A 25 -10.32 0.15 -18.58
C VAL A 25 -11.56 -0.54 -18.01
N VAL A 26 -12.73 0.10 -18.11
CA VAL A 26 -14.00 -0.46 -17.59
C VAL A 26 -14.39 -1.73 -18.34
N GLU A 27 -14.35 -1.69 -19.66
CA GLU A 27 -14.68 -2.85 -20.51
C GLU A 27 -13.69 -3.99 -20.31
N TYR A 28 -12.39 -3.68 -20.21
CA TYR A 28 -11.37 -4.67 -19.96
C TYR A 28 -11.59 -5.41 -18.65
N PHE A 29 -11.86 -4.69 -17.56
CA PHE A 29 -12.11 -5.32 -16.26
C PHE A 29 -13.40 -6.13 -16.23
N ARG A 30 -14.45 -5.65 -16.91
CA ARG A 30 -15.72 -6.38 -17.03
C ARG A 30 -15.56 -7.68 -17.81
N GLU A 31 -14.89 -7.64 -18.96
CA GLU A 31 -14.78 -8.82 -19.84
C GLU A 31 -13.71 -9.82 -19.40
N THR A 32 -12.58 -9.34 -18.88
CA THR A 32 -11.44 -10.20 -18.53
C THR A 32 -11.59 -10.81 -17.14
N TYR A 33 -12.11 -10.03 -16.19
CA TYR A 33 -12.20 -10.44 -14.78
C TYR A 33 -13.64 -10.60 -14.27
N GLY A 34 -14.65 -10.32 -15.10
CA GLY A 34 -16.05 -10.30 -14.64
C GLY A 34 -16.33 -9.20 -13.61
N PHE A 35 -15.45 -8.20 -13.50
CA PHE A 35 -15.51 -7.18 -12.45
C PHE A 35 -16.11 -5.89 -12.99
N SER A 36 -17.29 -5.52 -12.47
CA SER A 36 -17.92 -4.24 -12.80
C SER A 36 -17.48 -3.16 -11.83
N ILE A 37 -16.60 -2.27 -12.31
CA ILE A 37 -16.17 -1.07 -11.59
C ILE A 37 -17.38 -0.17 -11.32
N GLN A 38 -17.60 0.20 -10.06
CA GLN A 38 -18.78 1.00 -9.66
C GLN A 38 -18.51 2.50 -9.72
N HIS A 39 -17.34 2.92 -9.26
CA HIS A 39 -16.90 4.30 -9.12
C HIS A 39 -16.10 4.72 -10.35
N VAL A 40 -16.74 4.65 -11.51
CA VAL A 40 -16.10 4.96 -12.79
C VAL A 40 -15.65 6.42 -12.92
N GLN A 41 -16.15 7.31 -12.06
CA GLN A 41 -15.72 8.72 -11.95
C GLN A 41 -14.37 8.91 -11.23
N TRP A 42 -13.87 7.90 -10.52
CA TRP A 42 -12.60 8.00 -9.82
C TRP A 42 -11.41 7.86 -10.77
N PRO A 43 -10.25 8.46 -10.45
CA PRO A 43 -9.01 8.23 -11.21
C PRO A 43 -8.49 6.80 -11.02
N CYS A 44 -7.63 6.36 -11.92
CA CYS A 44 -6.85 5.14 -11.78
C CYS A 44 -5.47 5.44 -11.17
N LEU A 45 -4.87 4.42 -10.56
CA LEU A 45 -3.45 4.41 -10.26
C LEU A 45 -2.69 4.10 -11.54
N GLN A 46 -1.73 4.96 -11.88
CA GLN A 46 -0.80 4.68 -12.96
C GLN A 46 0.40 3.90 -12.39
N VAL A 47 0.69 2.78 -13.02
CA VAL A 47 1.87 1.96 -12.74
C VAL A 47 2.63 1.71 -14.04
N GLY A 48 3.95 1.49 -13.94
CA GLY A 48 4.80 1.28 -15.10
C GLY A 48 5.34 2.55 -15.75
N ASN A 49 5.79 2.43 -17.00
CA ASN A 49 6.45 3.48 -17.77
C ASN A 49 5.43 4.34 -18.55
N THR A 50 5.76 5.60 -18.84
CA THR A 50 4.95 6.49 -19.66
C THR A 50 4.70 5.97 -21.08
N GLN A 51 5.62 5.17 -21.63
CA GLN A 51 5.47 4.55 -22.96
C GLN A 51 4.48 3.37 -22.99
N ARG A 52 4.25 2.71 -21.86
CA ARG A 52 3.30 1.59 -21.70
C ARG A 52 2.59 1.75 -20.35
N PRO A 53 1.63 2.69 -20.27
CA PRO A 53 0.94 2.96 -19.02
C PRO A 53 0.02 1.78 -18.66
N ASN A 54 0.13 1.32 -17.42
CA ASN A 54 -0.82 0.37 -16.85
C ASN A 54 -1.74 1.14 -15.88
N TYR A 55 -3.05 1.02 -16.10
CA TYR A 55 -4.07 1.67 -15.27
C TYR A 55 -4.72 0.65 -14.35
N LEU A 56 -4.65 0.92 -13.05
CA LEU A 56 -5.30 0.12 -12.02
C LEU A 56 -6.43 0.93 -11.37
N PRO A 57 -7.71 0.53 -11.54
CA PRO A 57 -8.81 1.14 -10.80
C PRO A 57 -8.56 1.09 -9.29
N MET A 58 -8.89 2.17 -8.57
CA MET A 58 -8.64 2.23 -7.13
C MET A 58 -9.40 1.15 -6.35
N GLU A 59 -10.55 0.69 -6.87
CA GLU A 59 -11.36 -0.39 -6.26
C GLU A 59 -10.64 -1.73 -6.16
N VAL A 60 -9.72 -2.01 -7.08
CA VAL A 60 -9.00 -3.29 -7.13
C VAL A 60 -7.65 -3.22 -6.41
N CYS A 61 -7.34 -2.10 -5.75
CA CYS A 61 -6.04 -1.85 -5.15
C CYS A 61 -6.12 -1.82 -3.62
N LYS A 62 -5.08 -2.35 -2.97
CA LYS A 62 -4.85 -2.28 -1.52
C LYS A 62 -3.44 -1.78 -1.24
N ILE A 63 -3.29 -1.05 -0.14
CA ILE A 63 -1.96 -0.62 0.32
C ILE A 63 -1.28 -1.84 0.94
N VAL A 64 -0.10 -2.20 0.42
CA VAL A 64 0.71 -3.31 0.95
C VAL A 64 1.21 -2.98 2.36
N GLU A 65 1.23 -3.97 3.24
CA GLU A 65 1.68 -3.84 4.63
C GLU A 65 3.21 -3.59 4.74
N GLY A 66 3.66 -3.17 5.92
CA GLY A 66 5.10 -2.95 6.19
C GLY A 66 5.72 -1.69 5.58
N GLN A 67 4.94 -0.88 4.86
CA GLN A 67 5.41 0.39 4.30
C GLN A 67 5.53 1.47 5.39
N ARG A 68 6.77 1.90 5.70
CA ARG A 68 7.02 3.01 6.62
C ARG A 68 6.58 4.35 6.01
N TYR A 69 5.77 5.11 6.75
CA TYR A 69 5.44 6.49 6.38
C TYR A 69 6.64 7.43 6.61
N SER A 70 7.07 8.14 5.55
CA SER A 70 8.28 8.97 5.57
C SER A 70 8.01 10.48 5.62
N LYS A 71 6.78 10.93 5.36
CA LYS A 71 6.43 12.35 5.36
C LYS A 71 6.16 12.86 6.79
N ARG A 72 6.19 14.17 6.97
CA ARG A 72 5.84 14.81 8.23
C ARG A 72 4.36 14.56 8.54
N LEU A 73 4.08 14.09 9.75
CA LEU A 73 2.73 13.94 10.27
C LEU A 73 2.11 15.30 10.61
N ASN A 74 0.79 15.42 10.47
CA ASN A 74 0.09 16.62 10.93
C ASN A 74 -0.06 16.64 12.47
N GLU A 75 -0.43 17.79 13.04
CA GLU A 75 -0.52 17.97 14.51
C GLU A 75 -1.44 16.96 15.19
N ARG A 76 -2.57 16.63 14.56
CA ARG A 76 -3.52 15.63 15.08
C ARG A 76 -2.91 14.24 15.11
N GLN A 77 -2.22 13.85 14.03
CA GLN A 77 -1.52 12.57 13.93
C GLN A 77 -0.34 12.48 14.92
N ILE A 78 0.42 13.56 15.09
CA ILE A 78 1.51 13.62 16.10
C ILE A 78 0.94 13.47 17.50
N THR A 79 -0.14 14.19 17.82
CA THR A 79 -0.79 14.11 19.13
C THR A 79 -1.32 12.69 19.40
N ALA A 80 -1.94 12.06 18.40
CA ALA A 80 -2.40 10.67 18.50
C ALA A 80 -1.23 9.70 18.71
N LEU A 81 -0.13 9.89 17.98
CA LEU A 81 1.09 9.09 18.15
C LEU A 81 1.64 9.24 19.57
N LEU A 82 1.82 10.48 20.05
CA LEU A 82 2.31 10.75 21.40
C LEU A 82 1.44 10.12 22.48
N LYS A 83 0.11 10.17 22.34
CA LYS A 83 -0.81 9.51 23.29
C LYS A 83 -0.58 8.00 23.40
N VAL A 84 -0.15 7.36 22.33
CA VAL A 84 0.10 5.92 22.28
C VAL A 84 1.53 5.57 22.66
N THR A 85 2.51 6.41 22.30
CA THR A 85 3.94 6.11 22.50
C THR A 85 4.50 6.61 23.82
N CYS A 86 3.90 7.64 24.44
CA CYS A 86 4.36 8.16 25.71
C CYS A 86 3.94 7.22 26.85
N GLN A 87 4.93 6.54 27.43
CA GLN A 87 4.75 5.60 28.54
C GLN A 87 5.56 6.05 29.75
N ARG A 88 5.09 5.71 30.97
CA ARG A 88 5.86 5.99 32.19
C ARG A 88 7.11 5.10 32.21
N PRO A 89 8.24 5.56 32.81
CA PRO A 89 9.48 4.78 32.84
C PRO A 89 9.31 3.34 33.36
N GLN A 90 8.51 3.15 34.40
CA GLN A 90 8.23 1.83 34.99
C GLN A 90 7.46 0.90 34.03
N GLU A 91 6.48 1.44 33.28
CA GLU A 91 5.72 0.67 32.28
C GLU A 91 6.63 0.29 31.11
N ARG A 92 7.45 1.24 30.65
CA ARG A 92 8.41 1.02 29.57
C ARG A 92 9.44 -0.05 29.90
N GLU A 93 9.96 -0.06 31.13
CA GLU A 93 10.86 -1.10 31.61
C GLU A 93 10.17 -2.48 31.59
N GLY A 94 8.94 -2.55 32.10
CA GLY A 94 8.13 -3.76 32.06
C GLY A 94 7.92 -4.30 30.65
N ASP A 95 7.57 -3.43 29.69
CA ASP A 95 7.37 -3.79 28.28
C ASP A 95 8.66 -4.29 27.61
N ILE A 96 9.81 -3.66 27.90
CA ILE A 96 11.12 -4.10 27.41
C ILE A 96 11.43 -5.50 27.92
N LEU A 97 11.33 -5.72 29.24
CA LEU A 97 11.62 -7.03 29.84
C LEU A 97 10.68 -8.12 29.31
N LYS A 98 9.40 -7.80 29.10
CA LYS A 98 8.43 -8.70 28.48
C LYS A 98 8.80 -9.05 27.04
N THR A 99 9.21 -8.05 26.25
CA THR A 99 9.63 -8.24 24.85
C THR A 99 10.87 -9.13 24.76
N VAL A 100 11.89 -8.90 25.60
CA VAL A 100 13.10 -9.73 25.65
C VAL A 100 12.77 -11.19 25.99
N ARG A 101 11.89 -11.41 26.98
CA ARG A 101 11.43 -12.77 27.34
C ARG A 101 10.64 -13.42 26.21
N HIS A 102 9.76 -12.68 25.55
CA HIS A 102 8.93 -13.17 24.44
C HIS A 102 9.76 -13.57 23.22
N ASN A 103 10.75 -12.76 22.87
CA ASN A 103 11.61 -13.00 21.71
C ASN A 103 12.55 -14.20 21.92
N ALA A 104 12.78 -14.61 23.18
CA ALA A 104 13.52 -15.81 23.55
C ALA A 104 14.85 -15.98 22.79
N TYR A 105 15.61 -14.90 22.64
CA TYR A 105 16.82 -14.85 21.80
C TYR A 105 17.83 -15.97 22.07
N GLY A 106 17.96 -16.44 23.33
CA GLY A 106 18.82 -17.58 23.67
C GLY A 106 18.36 -18.94 23.11
N GLN A 107 17.17 -19.02 22.52
CA GLN A 107 16.63 -20.19 21.83
C GLN A 107 16.60 -20.01 20.31
N ASP A 108 16.87 -18.80 19.81
CA ASP A 108 16.89 -18.50 18.38
C ASP A 108 18.08 -19.24 17.72
N PRO A 109 17.83 -20.07 16.68
CA PRO A 109 18.86 -20.88 16.04
C PRO A 109 19.94 -20.02 15.36
N TYR A 110 19.57 -18.85 14.83
CA TYR A 110 20.53 -17.93 14.22
C TYR A 110 21.32 -17.19 15.29
N ALA A 111 20.69 -16.74 16.39
CA ALA A 111 21.43 -16.08 17.46
C ALA A 111 22.50 -17.01 18.07
N LYS A 112 22.18 -18.28 18.30
CA LYS A 112 23.12 -19.29 18.81
C LYS A 112 24.32 -19.54 17.89
N GLU A 113 24.14 -19.36 16.58
CA GLU A 113 25.21 -19.54 15.60
C GLU A 113 26.31 -18.46 15.76
N PHE A 114 25.95 -17.27 16.25
CA PHE A 114 26.86 -16.11 16.33
C PHE A 114 27.30 -15.71 17.75
N GLY A 115 26.81 -16.37 18.81
CA GLY A 115 27.25 -16.20 20.21
C GLY A 115 26.56 -15.08 20.95
#